data_AF-A0AAV3U4B1-F1
#
_entry.id   AF-A0AAV3U4B1-F1
#
_cell.length_a   1.000
_cell.length_b   1.000
_cell.length_c   1.000
_cell.angle_alpha   90.00
_cell.angle_beta   90.00
_cell.angle_gamma   90.00
#
_symmetry.space_group_name_H-M   'P 1'
#
loop_
_entity.id
_entity.type
_entity.pdbx_description
1 polymer ?
#
loop_
_entity_poly.entity_id
_entity_poly.type
_entity_poly.pdbx_seq_one_letter_code
_entity_poly.pdbx_strand_id
1 'polypeptide(L)'
;MLYPGYELTLNDVVGHAIRCSSEAVRRAVAACLEDPEADEEDFYWPGQEYSRRSSPFESEDHERWYAVGPWHHIAHELAHGRRFFNDAARSFFEWLIGEALEAEDPETPGTPALVTMLDAGAAFYRSRIASGELEARSFAENPGIALGAAPKERAANNRMSPAGVPLLYVSREIDTCIAEVRPSIGDTVVVGRFQSTASLRFFDFTRLGRRLRHAPLSLFDPSYRKRSEHRLLLEYLHEEIARPVRTGDTDYVMTQALAEFIRYDKKWAFDGIAFRSVQCEGGVNYVLFDRGEPEAMLAPDWRPAFHLAIECEAVSMHVIEGVRYSHVPASIPVQATKSW
;
A
#
# COMPACT_ATOMS: atom_id res chain seq x y z
N MET A 1 -47.14 -1.56 -1.39
CA MET A 1 -47.04 -0.58 -2.49
C MET A 1 -45.61 -0.61 -2.96
N LEU A 2 -45.36 -1.35 -4.05
CA LEU A 2 -44.07 -1.47 -4.71
C LEU A 2 -43.78 -0.16 -5.43
N TYR A 3 -42.57 0.35 -5.33
CA TYR A 3 -42.18 1.60 -5.97
C TYR A 3 -42.20 1.43 -7.49
N PRO A 4 -42.92 2.29 -8.25
CA PRO A 4 -42.95 2.20 -9.70
C PRO A 4 -41.65 2.76 -10.28
N GLY A 5 -40.91 1.92 -11.01
CA GLY A 5 -39.79 2.36 -11.86
C GLY A 5 -38.65 1.34 -11.96
N TYR A 6 -38.68 0.54 -13.04
CA TYR A 6 -37.63 -0.37 -13.55
C TYR A 6 -37.53 -1.76 -12.89
N GLU A 7 -38.54 -2.60 -13.15
CA GLU A 7 -38.45 -4.06 -13.10
C GLU A 7 -37.78 -4.54 -14.41
N LEU A 8 -36.50 -4.89 -14.35
CA LEU A 8 -35.76 -5.51 -15.46
C LEU A 8 -36.11 -7.01 -15.50
N THR A 9 -36.23 -7.58 -16.70
CA THR A 9 -36.27 -9.05 -16.87
C THR A 9 -34.86 -9.63 -16.83
N LEU A 10 -34.71 -10.95 -16.63
CA LEU A 10 -33.39 -11.61 -16.74
C LEU A 10 -32.74 -11.36 -18.12
N ASN A 11 -33.55 -11.28 -19.18
CA ASN A 11 -33.12 -10.91 -20.53
C ASN A 11 -32.51 -9.49 -20.58
N ASP A 12 -33.08 -8.52 -19.86
CA ASP A 12 -32.54 -7.17 -19.77
C ASP A 12 -31.27 -7.14 -18.92
N VAL A 13 -31.23 -7.86 -17.80
CA VAL A 13 -30.03 -8.02 -16.96
C VAL A 13 -28.88 -8.60 -17.78
N VAL A 14 -29.11 -9.69 -18.51
CA VAL A 14 -28.12 -10.30 -19.42
C VAL A 14 -27.67 -9.29 -20.48
N GLY A 15 -28.60 -8.56 -21.09
CA GLY A 15 -28.29 -7.53 -22.09
C GLY A 15 -27.33 -6.45 -21.58
N HIS A 16 -27.58 -5.96 -20.36
CA HIS A 16 -26.72 -4.99 -19.71
C HIS A 16 -25.36 -5.59 -19.32
N ALA A 17 -25.37 -6.80 -18.76
CA ALA A 17 -24.20 -7.53 -18.30
C ALA A 17 -23.19 -7.78 -19.45
N ILE A 18 -23.66 -8.30 -20.58
CA ILE A 18 -22.81 -8.70 -21.71
C ILE A 18 -22.69 -7.62 -22.78
N ARG A 19 -23.34 -6.45 -22.56
CA ARG A 19 -23.40 -5.31 -23.50
C ARG A 19 -23.89 -5.70 -24.90
N CYS A 20 -24.89 -6.58 -24.99
CA CYS A 20 -25.44 -7.06 -26.26
C CYS A 20 -26.86 -6.53 -26.47
N SER A 21 -27.12 -5.91 -27.64
CA SER A 21 -28.45 -5.43 -28.01
C SER A 21 -29.32 -6.49 -28.69
N SER A 22 -28.74 -7.60 -29.16
CA SER A 22 -29.48 -8.66 -29.85
C SER A 22 -30.38 -9.42 -28.89
N GLU A 23 -31.69 -9.24 -29.04
CA GLU A 23 -32.70 -9.91 -28.21
C GLU A 23 -32.60 -11.44 -28.29
N ALA A 24 -32.33 -12.00 -29.48
CA ALA A 24 -32.20 -13.44 -29.65
C ALA A 24 -31.04 -14.02 -28.83
N VAL A 25 -29.89 -13.33 -28.80
CA VAL A 25 -28.72 -13.74 -28.00
C VAL A 25 -29.02 -13.60 -26.51
N ARG A 26 -29.59 -12.47 -26.10
CA ARG A 26 -29.91 -12.21 -24.69
C ARG A 26 -30.90 -13.23 -24.13
N ARG A 27 -31.97 -13.56 -24.88
CA ARG A 27 -32.93 -14.61 -24.50
C ARG A 27 -32.31 -15.99 -24.43
N ALA A 28 -31.47 -16.36 -25.41
CA ALA A 28 -30.80 -17.66 -25.41
C ALA A 28 -29.89 -17.83 -24.18
N VAL A 29 -29.12 -16.80 -23.82
CA VAL A 29 -28.27 -16.82 -22.63
C VAL A 29 -29.11 -16.83 -21.36
N ALA A 30 -30.16 -16.00 -21.26
CA ALA A 30 -31.07 -16.00 -20.10
C ALA A 30 -31.70 -17.37 -19.86
N ALA A 31 -32.20 -18.04 -20.91
CA ALA A 31 -32.77 -19.37 -20.80
C ALA A 31 -31.78 -20.46 -20.35
N CYS A 32 -30.47 -20.25 -20.57
CA CYS A 32 -29.43 -21.14 -20.04
C CYS A 32 -29.06 -20.84 -18.58
N LEU A 33 -29.41 -19.65 -18.08
CA LEU A 33 -29.12 -19.21 -16.71
C LEU A 33 -30.30 -19.47 -15.77
N GLU A 34 -31.54 -19.45 -16.27
CA GLU A 34 -32.72 -19.82 -15.47
C GLU A 34 -32.54 -21.21 -14.87
N ASP A 35 -32.69 -21.28 -13.55
CA ASP A 35 -32.62 -22.52 -12.80
C ASP A 35 -34.04 -22.90 -12.36
N PRO A 36 -34.66 -23.93 -12.98
CA PRO A 36 -36.01 -24.34 -12.65
C PRO A 36 -36.15 -24.95 -11.25
N GLU A 37 -35.03 -25.28 -10.60
CA GLU A 37 -35.00 -25.86 -9.24
C GLU A 37 -34.67 -24.80 -8.17
N ALA A 38 -34.45 -23.53 -8.54
CA ALA A 38 -34.21 -22.44 -7.60
C ALA A 38 -35.47 -22.10 -6.78
N ASP A 39 -35.32 -21.40 -5.66
CA ASP A 39 -36.44 -20.85 -4.90
C ASP A 39 -36.75 -19.40 -5.33
N GLU A 40 -37.93 -18.85 -4.97
CA GLU A 40 -38.33 -17.47 -5.31
C GLU A 40 -37.35 -16.38 -4.82
N GLU A 41 -36.50 -16.70 -3.84
CA GLU A 41 -35.47 -15.81 -3.32
C GLU A 41 -34.13 -15.90 -4.07
N ASP A 42 -33.93 -16.94 -4.88
CA ASP A 42 -32.70 -17.13 -5.65
C ASP A 42 -32.62 -16.16 -6.83
N PHE A 43 -31.40 -15.87 -7.27
CA PHE A 43 -31.17 -14.88 -8.32
C PHE A 43 -31.62 -15.33 -9.71
N TYR A 44 -31.75 -16.63 -9.99
CA TYR A 44 -32.08 -17.15 -11.33
C TYR A 44 -33.45 -17.84 -11.40
N TRP A 45 -34.36 -17.48 -10.48
CA TRP A 45 -35.71 -18.02 -10.44
C TRP A 45 -36.52 -17.65 -11.70
N PRO A 46 -37.24 -18.60 -12.33
CA PRO A 46 -38.05 -18.31 -13.52
C PRO A 46 -39.12 -17.24 -13.27
N GLY A 47 -39.14 -16.22 -14.13
CA GLY A 47 -40.14 -15.14 -14.06
C GLY A 47 -39.86 -14.08 -12.99
N GLN A 48 -38.68 -14.09 -12.36
CA GLN A 48 -38.26 -13.06 -11.42
C GLN A 48 -38.05 -11.69 -12.09
N GLU A 49 -38.32 -10.64 -11.33
CA GLU A 49 -38.06 -9.26 -11.70
C GLU A 49 -36.87 -8.69 -10.91
N TYR A 50 -36.03 -7.92 -11.62
CA TYR A 50 -34.77 -7.43 -11.08
C TYR A 50 -34.80 -5.91 -10.99
N SER A 51 -34.13 -5.36 -9.99
CA SER A 51 -33.88 -3.93 -9.92
C SER A 51 -32.39 -3.66 -9.78
N ARG A 52 -31.94 -2.54 -10.33
CA ARG A 52 -30.53 -2.17 -10.22
C ARG A 52 -30.23 -1.70 -8.81
N ARG A 53 -29.43 -2.46 -8.07
CA ARG A 53 -28.75 -1.96 -6.86
C ARG A 53 -27.55 -1.10 -7.23
N SER A 54 -27.32 -0.04 -6.46
CA SER A 54 -26.15 0.84 -6.61
C SER A 54 -24.86 0.16 -6.14
N SER A 55 -24.94 -0.66 -5.11
CA SER A 55 -23.82 -1.43 -4.55
C SER A 55 -24.31 -2.83 -4.09
N PRO A 56 -23.47 -3.88 -4.22
CA PRO A 56 -23.75 -5.17 -3.60
C PRO A 56 -23.59 -5.15 -2.08
N PHE A 57 -23.01 -4.09 -1.50
CA PHE A 57 -22.75 -3.96 -0.07
C PHE A 57 -23.85 -3.17 0.65
N GLU A 58 -24.05 -3.49 1.93
CA GLU A 58 -25.05 -2.86 2.79
C GLU A 58 -24.62 -1.47 3.27
N SER A 59 -23.31 -1.25 3.41
CA SER A 59 -22.68 -0.01 3.83
C SER A 59 -21.23 0.04 3.35
N GLU A 60 -20.61 1.22 3.44
CA GLU A 60 -19.17 1.40 3.18
C GLU A 60 -18.31 0.57 4.17
N ASP A 61 -18.76 0.42 5.42
CA ASP A 61 -18.08 -0.43 6.40
C ASP A 61 -18.13 -1.92 6.01
N HIS A 62 -19.26 -2.40 5.49
CA HIS A 62 -19.39 -3.77 4.98
C HIS A 62 -18.50 -3.98 3.76
N GLU A 63 -18.49 -3.03 2.81
CA GLU A 63 -17.61 -3.05 1.65
C GLU A 63 -16.13 -3.12 2.04
N ARG A 64 -15.71 -2.23 2.95
CA ARG A 64 -14.34 -2.22 3.46
C ARG A 64 -13.97 -3.52 4.14
N TRP A 65 -14.82 -4.03 5.05
CA TRP A 65 -14.59 -5.30 5.73
C TRP A 65 -14.40 -6.45 4.75
N TYR A 66 -15.24 -6.51 3.71
CA TYR A 66 -15.14 -7.51 2.65
C TYR A 66 -13.84 -7.36 1.85
N ALA A 67 -13.51 -6.14 1.44
CA ALA A 67 -12.34 -5.83 0.60
C ALA A 67 -11.00 -6.14 1.31
N VAL A 68 -10.87 -5.75 2.59
CA VAL A 68 -9.63 -5.92 3.36
C VAL A 68 -9.51 -7.30 4.03
N GLY A 69 -10.58 -8.09 4.06
CA GLY A 69 -10.59 -9.43 4.67
C GLY A 69 -9.46 -10.35 4.18
N PRO A 70 -9.26 -10.52 2.86
CA PRO A 70 -8.14 -11.30 2.32
C PRO A 70 -6.76 -10.78 2.75
N TRP A 71 -6.58 -9.45 2.81
CA TRP A 71 -5.34 -8.83 3.28
C TRP A 71 -5.04 -9.21 4.74
N HIS A 72 -6.03 -9.12 5.63
CA HIS A 72 -5.86 -9.53 7.03
C HIS A 72 -5.67 -11.03 7.19
N HIS A 73 -6.30 -11.85 6.35
CA HIS A 73 -6.10 -13.30 6.36
C HIS A 73 -4.65 -13.67 6.04
N ILE A 74 -4.09 -13.12 4.97
CA ILE A 74 -2.68 -13.35 4.59
C ILE A 74 -1.73 -12.80 5.66
N ALA A 75 -2.01 -11.61 6.21
CA ALA A 75 -1.23 -11.06 7.31
C ALA A 75 -1.19 -12.00 8.52
N HIS A 76 -2.33 -12.58 8.90
CA HIS A 76 -2.42 -13.56 9.98
C HIS A 76 -1.62 -14.83 9.66
N GLU A 77 -1.71 -15.36 8.44
CA GLU A 77 -0.96 -16.56 8.04
C GLU A 77 0.56 -16.33 8.06
N LEU A 78 1.04 -15.17 7.60
CA LEU A 78 2.45 -14.83 7.64
C LEU A 78 2.96 -14.60 9.07
N ALA A 79 2.11 -14.06 9.96
CA ALA A 79 2.45 -13.78 11.35
C ALA A 79 2.45 -15.05 12.23
N HIS A 80 1.47 -15.94 12.04
CA HIS A 80 1.20 -17.06 12.97
C HIS A 80 1.26 -18.45 12.33
N GLY A 81 1.38 -18.53 11.02
CA GLY A 81 1.43 -19.77 10.26
C GLY A 81 2.73 -19.93 9.48
N ARG A 82 2.59 -20.11 8.16
CA ARG A 82 3.71 -20.35 7.25
C ARG A 82 4.25 -19.02 6.75
N ARG A 83 5.41 -18.61 7.29
CA ARG A 83 6.00 -17.29 7.01
C ARG A 83 6.82 -17.19 5.72
N PHE A 84 7.68 -18.17 5.42
CA PHE A 84 8.68 -18.05 4.35
C PHE A 84 8.22 -18.66 3.01
N PHE A 85 7.77 -19.92 3.03
CA PHE A 85 7.40 -20.67 1.83
C PHE A 85 5.88 -20.67 1.63
N ASN A 86 5.29 -19.47 1.62
CA ASN A 86 3.85 -19.27 1.57
C ASN A 86 3.36 -18.97 0.14
N ASP A 87 2.89 -20.00 -0.55
CA ASP A 87 2.38 -19.88 -1.92
C ASP A 87 1.07 -19.07 -2.00
N ALA A 88 0.27 -19.06 -0.92
CA ALA A 88 -0.96 -18.28 -0.86
C ALA A 88 -0.64 -16.77 -0.83
N ALA A 89 0.29 -16.36 0.03
CA ALA A 89 0.78 -14.98 0.09
C ALA A 89 1.44 -14.56 -1.24
N ARG A 90 2.28 -15.43 -1.82
CA ARG A 90 2.89 -15.18 -3.12
C ARG A 90 1.84 -14.95 -4.20
N SER A 91 0.88 -15.87 -4.34
CA SER A 91 -0.18 -15.73 -5.34
C SER A 91 -1.00 -14.47 -5.10
N PHE A 92 -1.35 -14.18 -3.84
CA PHE A 92 -2.07 -12.96 -3.48
C PHE A 92 -1.32 -11.70 -3.93
N PHE A 93 -0.02 -11.59 -3.65
CA PHE A 93 0.79 -10.46 -4.11
C PHE A 93 0.92 -10.39 -5.63
N GLU A 94 1.09 -11.52 -6.32
CA GLU A 94 1.15 -11.58 -7.80
C GLU A 94 -0.12 -10.97 -8.42
N TRP A 95 -1.29 -11.35 -7.92
CA TRP A 95 -2.58 -10.82 -8.41
C TRP A 95 -2.79 -9.35 -8.03
N LEU A 96 -2.47 -8.97 -6.78
CA LEU A 96 -2.62 -7.60 -6.30
C LEU A 96 -1.73 -6.62 -7.08
N ILE A 97 -0.45 -6.95 -7.22
CA ILE A 97 0.53 -6.13 -7.94
C ILE A 97 0.22 -6.14 -9.44
N GLY A 98 -0.25 -7.26 -9.98
CA GLY A 98 -0.76 -7.33 -11.36
C GLY A 98 -1.85 -6.30 -11.63
N GLU A 99 -2.92 -6.28 -10.83
CA GLU A 99 -3.99 -5.29 -10.99
C GLU A 99 -3.50 -3.85 -10.75
N ALA A 100 -2.62 -3.64 -9.77
CA ALA A 100 -2.04 -2.33 -9.48
C ALA A 100 -1.26 -1.75 -10.68
N LEU A 101 -0.53 -2.61 -11.40
CA LEU A 101 0.30 -2.21 -12.55
C LEU A 101 -0.48 -2.14 -13.86
N GLU A 102 -1.67 -2.77 -13.92
CA GLU A 102 -2.62 -2.60 -15.02
C GLU A 102 -3.54 -1.37 -14.85
N ALA A 103 -3.57 -0.78 -13.65
CA ALA A 103 -4.29 0.47 -13.39
C ALA A 103 -3.62 1.63 -14.13
N GLU A 104 -4.41 2.53 -14.73
CA GLU A 104 -3.96 3.79 -15.33
C GLU A 104 -4.40 4.98 -14.47
N ASP A 105 -3.57 6.03 -14.44
CA ASP A 105 -3.99 7.33 -13.89
C ASP A 105 -4.89 8.00 -14.95
N PRO A 106 -6.15 8.36 -14.63
CA PRO A 106 -7.05 9.03 -15.56
C PRO A 106 -6.44 10.31 -16.18
N GLU A 107 -5.56 10.99 -15.45
CA GLU A 107 -4.93 12.24 -15.88
C GLU A 107 -3.71 11.99 -16.78
N THR A 108 -3.12 10.80 -16.74
CA THR A 108 -1.99 10.41 -17.60
C THR A 108 -2.17 9.00 -18.15
N PRO A 109 -3.04 8.83 -19.18
CA PRO A 109 -3.30 7.53 -19.79
C PRO A 109 -2.05 6.89 -20.41
N GLY A 110 -1.95 5.56 -20.35
CA GLY A 110 -0.86 4.79 -20.95
C GLY A 110 0.39 4.57 -20.07
N THR A 111 0.41 5.13 -18.86
CA THR A 111 1.40 4.79 -17.83
C THR A 111 0.72 4.16 -16.62
N PRO A 112 1.29 3.10 -16.01
CA PRO A 112 0.73 2.53 -14.80
C PRO A 112 0.59 3.59 -13.69
N ALA A 113 -0.59 3.66 -13.08
CA ALA A 113 -0.93 4.65 -12.07
C ALA A 113 0.00 4.62 -10.85
N LEU A 114 0.45 3.42 -10.48
CA LEU A 114 1.25 3.18 -9.29
C LEU A 114 2.77 3.14 -9.57
N VAL A 115 3.21 3.65 -10.71
CA VAL A 115 4.64 3.77 -11.03
C VAL A 115 5.02 5.24 -11.10
N THR A 116 5.86 5.69 -10.16
CA THR A 116 6.43 7.02 -10.19
C THR A 116 7.89 6.93 -10.62
N MET A 117 8.22 7.66 -11.69
CA MET A 117 9.59 7.87 -12.15
C MET A 117 10.08 9.22 -11.62
N LEU A 118 11.26 9.23 -11.01
CA LEU A 118 11.97 10.44 -10.63
C LEU A 118 13.28 10.51 -11.40
N ASP A 119 13.58 11.65 -12.01
CA ASP A 119 14.82 11.83 -12.76
C ASP A 119 16.05 11.87 -11.83
N ALA A 120 17.23 11.72 -12.43
CA ALA A 120 18.49 11.96 -11.74
C ALA A 120 18.54 13.41 -11.20
N GLY A 121 19.18 13.60 -10.04
CA GLY A 121 19.23 14.88 -9.33
C GLY A 121 18.01 15.17 -8.45
N ALA A 122 17.07 14.23 -8.32
CA ALA A 122 15.97 14.33 -7.36
C ALA A 122 16.51 14.37 -5.93
N ALA A 123 16.10 15.40 -5.17
CA ALA A 123 16.51 15.58 -3.78
C ALA A 123 15.72 14.71 -2.82
N PHE A 124 16.38 14.18 -1.80
CA PHE A 124 15.79 13.45 -0.68
C PHE A 124 16.46 13.86 0.63
N TYR A 125 15.80 13.62 1.75
CA TYR A 125 16.30 13.95 3.07
C TYR A 125 16.21 12.76 3.99
N ARG A 126 17.21 12.62 4.86
CA ARG A 126 17.18 11.69 5.98
C ARG A 126 17.67 12.37 7.24
N SER A 127 17.03 12.03 8.37
CA SER A 127 17.31 12.61 9.67
C SER A 127 17.71 11.54 10.68
N ARG A 128 18.45 11.97 11.71
CA ARG A 128 18.68 11.19 12.93
C ARG A 128 18.66 12.11 14.15
N ILE A 129 18.12 11.62 15.25
CA ILE A 129 18.24 12.28 16.56
C ILE A 129 19.66 12.07 17.07
N ALA A 130 20.31 13.15 17.48
CA ALA A 130 21.56 13.13 18.20
C ALA A 130 21.28 13.35 19.70
N SER A 131 21.98 12.60 20.55
CA SER A 131 21.92 12.73 22.02
C SER A 131 22.53 14.03 22.55
N GLY A 132 23.20 14.80 21.69
CA GLY A 132 23.75 16.13 22.00
C GLY A 132 24.61 16.70 20.87
N GLU A 133 25.18 17.87 21.10
CA GLU A 133 25.94 18.62 20.08
C GLU A 133 27.17 17.87 19.57
N LEU A 134 27.87 17.14 20.44
CA LEU A 134 29.07 16.39 20.06
C LEU A 134 28.74 15.23 19.10
N GLU A 135 27.64 14.52 19.33
CA GLU A 135 27.19 13.47 18.42
C GLU A 135 26.67 14.09 17.11
N ALA A 136 25.94 15.20 17.18
CA ALA A 136 25.47 15.92 16.01
C ALA A 136 26.62 16.36 15.08
N ARG A 137 27.72 16.87 15.66
CA ARG A 137 28.94 17.20 14.92
C ARG A 137 29.58 15.96 14.30
N SER A 138 29.63 14.83 15.01
CA SER A 138 30.18 13.59 14.44
C SER A 138 29.36 13.08 13.24
N PHE A 139 28.04 13.31 13.24
CA PHE A 139 27.20 13.01 12.08
C PHE A 139 27.54 13.91 10.89
N ALA A 140 27.83 15.18 11.11
CA ALA A 140 28.22 16.12 10.07
C ALA A 140 29.63 15.86 9.52
N GLU A 141 30.56 15.35 10.34
CA GLU A 141 31.92 14.99 9.91
C GLU A 141 31.95 13.77 8.97
N ASN A 142 31.04 12.80 9.18
CA ASN A 142 30.95 11.57 8.38
C ASN A 142 29.52 11.25 7.94
N PRO A 143 28.89 12.12 7.12
CA PRO A 143 27.45 12.07 6.90
C PRO A 143 27.02 10.83 6.11
N GLY A 144 27.89 10.31 5.22
CA GLY A 144 27.60 9.06 4.50
C GLY A 144 27.43 7.84 5.42
N ILE A 145 28.21 7.75 6.49
CA ILE A 145 28.10 6.65 7.47
C ILE A 145 26.98 6.93 8.47
N ALA A 146 26.94 8.16 8.98
CA ALA A 146 26.02 8.55 10.03
C ALA A 146 24.57 8.62 9.54
N LEU A 147 24.31 9.15 8.35
CA LEU A 147 22.97 9.35 7.79
C LEU A 147 22.64 8.30 6.72
N GLY A 148 23.62 7.52 6.23
CA GLY A 148 23.39 6.39 5.34
C GLY A 148 22.63 5.23 6.01
N ALA A 149 22.25 4.23 5.21
CA ALA A 149 21.54 3.04 5.70
C ALA A 149 22.33 2.37 6.84
N ALA A 150 21.59 1.82 7.82
CA ALA A 150 22.25 1.09 8.89
C ALA A 150 22.94 -0.16 8.32
N PRO A 151 24.09 -0.60 8.88
CA PRO A 151 24.64 -1.91 8.54
C PRO A 151 23.64 -3.01 8.92
N LYS A 152 23.74 -4.18 8.27
CA LYS A 152 22.81 -5.31 8.48
C LYS A 152 22.69 -5.72 9.96
N GLU A 153 23.78 -5.66 10.73
CA GLU A 153 23.81 -6.00 12.16
C GLU A 153 23.03 -5.03 13.03
N ARG A 154 22.75 -3.82 12.54
CA ARG A 154 22.01 -2.75 13.25
C ARG A 154 20.72 -2.35 12.55
N ALA A 155 20.35 -3.02 11.45
CA ALA A 155 19.11 -2.76 10.75
C ALA A 155 17.93 -3.18 11.64
N ALA A 156 17.13 -2.20 12.05
CA ALA A 156 15.98 -2.40 12.94
C ALA A 156 14.76 -2.96 12.19
N ASN A 157 13.80 -3.48 12.94
CA ASN A 157 12.49 -3.87 12.43
C ASN A 157 11.68 -2.62 12.05
N ASN A 158 11.34 -2.47 10.77
CA ASN A 158 10.63 -1.31 10.21
C ASN A 158 9.45 -1.75 9.35
N ARG A 159 8.59 -0.80 8.95
CA ARG A 159 7.36 -1.09 8.18
C ARG A 159 7.59 -1.90 6.90
N MET A 160 8.67 -1.61 6.18
CA MET A 160 8.97 -2.24 4.87
C MET A 160 10.16 -3.20 4.93
N SER A 161 10.84 -3.33 6.07
CA SER A 161 11.99 -4.22 6.20
C SER A 161 12.06 -4.88 7.58
N PRO A 162 12.26 -6.20 7.67
CA PRO A 162 12.54 -6.84 8.94
C PRO A 162 13.91 -6.44 9.48
N ALA A 163 14.14 -6.70 10.77
CA ALA A 163 15.47 -6.57 11.36
C ALA A 163 16.50 -7.41 10.58
N GLY A 164 17.70 -6.88 10.38
CA GLY A 164 18.74 -7.53 9.59
C GLY A 164 18.73 -7.21 8.09
N VAL A 165 17.65 -6.61 7.55
CA VAL A 165 17.54 -6.25 6.13
C VAL A 165 17.62 -4.72 5.99
N PRO A 166 18.78 -4.15 5.63
CA PRO A 166 18.92 -2.71 5.56
C PRO A 166 18.28 -2.15 4.29
N LEU A 167 17.29 -1.28 4.45
CA LEU A 167 16.75 -0.41 3.42
C LEU A 167 17.04 1.05 3.77
N LEU A 168 17.04 1.94 2.77
CA LEU A 168 17.25 3.37 2.99
C LEU A 168 15.91 4.12 2.98
N TYR A 169 15.52 4.60 4.15
CA TYR A 169 14.32 5.42 4.36
C TYR A 169 14.65 6.90 4.22
N VAL A 170 13.99 7.60 3.30
CA VAL A 170 14.16 9.04 3.06
C VAL A 170 12.82 9.70 2.79
N SER A 171 12.75 11.02 2.89
CA SER A 171 11.56 11.81 2.55
C SER A 171 11.90 12.90 1.53
N ARG A 172 10.90 13.51 0.89
CA ARG A 172 11.11 14.62 -0.06
C ARG A 172 11.15 15.99 0.61
N GLU A 173 10.54 16.12 1.78
CA GLU A 173 10.51 17.33 2.58
C GLU A 173 11.30 17.15 3.89
N ILE A 174 12.01 18.19 4.32
CA ILE A 174 12.75 18.20 5.59
C ILE A 174 11.79 18.00 6.77
N ASP A 175 10.65 18.68 6.77
CA ASP A 175 9.67 18.60 7.86
C ASP A 175 9.11 17.19 8.03
N THR A 176 8.78 16.51 6.92
CA THR A 176 8.38 15.10 6.93
C THR A 176 9.48 14.22 7.50
N CYS A 177 10.70 14.43 7.04
CA CYS A 177 11.87 13.69 7.51
C CYS A 177 12.10 13.85 9.02
N ILE A 178 11.96 15.07 9.56
CA ILE A 178 12.09 15.34 11.00
C ILE A 178 10.93 14.69 11.76
N ALA A 179 9.70 14.75 11.24
CA ALA A 179 8.53 14.15 11.89
C ALA A 179 8.65 12.62 12.02
N GLU A 180 9.24 11.93 11.03
CA GLU A 180 9.40 10.47 11.05
C GLU A 180 10.31 9.95 12.16
N VAL A 181 11.30 10.73 12.62
CA VAL A 181 12.16 10.33 13.76
C VAL A 181 11.51 10.61 15.12
N ARG A 182 10.33 11.25 15.14
CA ARG A 182 9.52 11.53 16.35
C ARG A 182 10.32 12.16 17.48
N PRO A 183 10.97 13.31 17.24
CA PRO A 183 11.80 13.93 18.26
C PRO A 183 10.96 14.56 19.37
N SER A 184 11.54 14.66 20.56
CA SER A 184 10.99 15.38 21.70
C SER A 184 11.43 16.85 21.70
N ILE A 185 10.73 17.69 22.47
CA ILE A 185 11.14 19.09 22.67
C ILE A 185 12.55 19.11 23.29
N GLY A 186 13.45 19.87 22.68
CA GLY A 186 14.86 19.96 23.07
C GLY A 186 15.79 18.97 22.36
N ASP A 187 15.25 17.96 21.66
CA ASP A 187 16.09 17.05 20.88
C ASP A 187 16.80 17.81 19.74
N THR A 188 18.01 17.36 19.44
CA THR A 188 18.78 17.84 18.28
C THR A 188 18.66 16.83 17.15
N VAL A 189 18.13 17.26 16.01
CA VAL A 189 17.95 16.44 14.82
C VAL A 189 18.93 16.88 13.73
N VAL A 190 19.74 15.95 13.24
CA VAL A 190 20.64 16.18 12.11
C VAL A 190 19.98 15.67 10.85
N VAL A 191 19.90 16.52 9.83
CA VAL A 191 19.29 16.23 8.52
C VAL A 191 20.35 16.32 7.43
N GLY A 192 20.49 15.26 6.65
CA GLY A 192 21.34 15.23 5.46
C GLY A 192 20.51 15.20 4.19
N ARG A 193 20.97 15.94 3.18
CA ARG A 193 20.38 15.93 1.84
C ARG A 193 21.10 14.91 0.96
N PHE A 194 20.31 14.18 0.19
CA PHE A 194 20.75 13.21 -0.81
C PHE A 194 20.25 13.64 -2.19
N GLN A 195 20.99 13.29 -3.23
CA GLN A 195 20.55 13.38 -4.61
C GLN A 195 20.55 12.02 -5.27
N SER A 196 19.53 11.76 -6.10
CA SER A 196 19.54 10.58 -6.95
C SER A 196 20.66 10.69 -7.99
N THR A 197 21.45 9.62 -8.14
CA THR A 197 22.54 9.54 -9.11
C THR A 197 22.09 8.96 -10.45
N ALA A 198 20.87 8.43 -10.51
CA ALA A 198 20.21 7.90 -11.69
C ALA A 198 18.70 8.18 -11.60
N SER A 199 17.97 7.96 -12.70
CA SER A 199 16.51 7.94 -12.65
C SER A 199 16.04 6.77 -11.78
N LEU A 200 15.11 7.03 -10.88
CA LEU A 200 14.59 6.08 -9.91
C LEU A 200 13.16 5.70 -10.25
N ARG A 201 12.87 4.40 -10.20
CA ARG A 201 11.52 3.86 -10.37
C ARG A 201 10.96 3.40 -9.03
N PHE A 202 9.85 4.00 -8.61
CA PHE A 202 9.17 3.65 -7.36
C PHE A 202 7.82 2.98 -7.63
N PHE A 203 7.53 1.93 -6.86
CA PHE A 203 6.16 1.49 -6.67
C PHE A 203 5.47 2.46 -5.70
N ASP A 204 4.49 3.20 -6.18
CA ASP A 204 3.97 4.39 -5.53
C ASP A 204 2.57 4.18 -4.92
N PHE A 205 2.55 3.79 -3.64
CA PHE A 205 1.31 3.64 -2.87
C PHE A 205 0.62 4.97 -2.56
N THR A 206 1.25 6.14 -2.80
CA THR A 206 0.59 7.44 -2.61
C THR A 206 -0.52 7.68 -3.65
N ARG A 207 -0.46 6.95 -4.77
CA ARG A 207 -1.38 7.02 -5.91
C ARG A 207 -2.66 6.24 -5.70
N LEU A 208 -2.69 5.29 -4.75
CA LEU A 208 -3.88 4.51 -4.40
C LEU A 208 -5.05 5.39 -3.90
N GLY A 209 -4.76 6.55 -3.31
CA GLY A 209 -5.81 7.52 -2.92
C GLY A 209 -6.42 8.30 -4.08
N ARG A 210 -6.04 7.99 -5.33
CA ARG A 210 -6.63 8.56 -6.55
C ARG A 210 -7.59 7.55 -7.16
N ARG A 211 -8.50 8.03 -8.02
CA ARG A 211 -9.38 7.16 -8.78
C ARG A 211 -8.56 6.36 -9.81
N LEU A 212 -8.29 5.10 -9.51
CA LEU A 212 -7.65 4.17 -10.44
C LEU A 212 -8.61 3.86 -11.58
N ARG A 213 -8.09 3.86 -12.81
CA ARG A 213 -8.84 3.42 -13.99
C ARG A 213 -8.33 2.07 -14.44
N HIS A 214 -9.22 1.10 -14.52
CA HIS A 214 -8.92 -0.20 -15.11
C HIS A 214 -9.71 -0.43 -16.39
N ALA A 215 -9.18 -1.29 -17.27
CA ALA A 215 -9.97 -1.84 -18.37
C ALA A 215 -11.20 -2.58 -17.82
N PRO A 216 -12.38 -2.49 -18.46
CA PRO A 216 -13.57 -3.22 -18.02
C PRO A 216 -13.30 -4.72 -17.93
N LEU A 217 -13.72 -5.36 -16.83
CA LEU A 217 -13.68 -6.81 -16.72
C LEU A 217 -14.83 -7.44 -17.50
N SER A 218 -14.54 -8.51 -18.22
CA SER A 218 -15.56 -9.36 -18.83
C SER A 218 -16.16 -10.27 -17.77
N LEU A 219 -17.48 -10.35 -17.67
CA LEU A 219 -18.16 -11.31 -16.79
C LEU A 219 -17.88 -12.76 -17.16
N PHE A 220 -17.43 -13.02 -18.39
CA PHE A 220 -17.03 -14.34 -18.85
C PHE A 220 -15.55 -14.65 -18.59
N ASP A 221 -14.79 -13.69 -18.04
CA ASP A 221 -13.42 -13.96 -17.61
C ASP A 221 -13.47 -14.91 -16.39
N PRO A 222 -12.88 -16.12 -16.45
CA PRO A 222 -12.86 -17.04 -15.31
C PRO A 222 -12.21 -16.44 -14.06
N SER A 223 -11.38 -15.40 -14.24
CA SER A 223 -10.74 -14.66 -13.15
C SER A 223 -11.51 -13.42 -12.70
N TYR A 224 -12.70 -13.13 -13.26
CA TYR A 224 -13.50 -11.93 -12.99
C TYR A 224 -13.61 -11.63 -11.49
N ARG A 225 -14.03 -12.63 -10.70
CA ARG A 225 -14.21 -12.47 -9.25
C ARG A 225 -12.91 -12.09 -8.56
N LYS A 226 -11.85 -12.86 -8.81
CA LYS A 226 -10.53 -12.62 -8.22
C LYS A 226 -10.01 -11.23 -8.57
N ARG A 227 -10.07 -10.83 -9.85
CA ARG A 227 -9.62 -9.51 -10.30
C ARG A 227 -10.45 -8.39 -9.68
N SER A 228 -11.77 -8.55 -9.63
CA SER A 228 -12.68 -7.57 -9.00
C SER A 228 -12.37 -7.38 -7.52
N GLU A 229 -12.15 -8.47 -6.77
CA GLU A 229 -11.79 -8.44 -5.35
C GLU A 229 -10.45 -7.70 -5.13
N HIS A 230 -9.44 -7.94 -5.97
CA HIS A 230 -8.14 -7.24 -5.85
C HIS A 230 -8.24 -5.76 -6.22
N ARG A 231 -9.02 -5.40 -7.26
CA ARG A 231 -9.27 -4.00 -7.62
C ARG A 231 -9.95 -3.25 -6.48
N LEU A 232 -10.96 -3.86 -5.85
CA LEU A 232 -11.64 -3.29 -4.69
C LEU A 232 -10.67 -3.14 -3.51
N LEU A 233 -9.82 -4.13 -3.25
CA LEU A 233 -8.79 -4.02 -2.22
C LEU A 233 -7.82 -2.85 -2.47
N LEU A 234 -7.42 -2.57 -3.73
CA LEU A 234 -6.53 -1.46 -4.02
C LEU A 234 -7.08 -0.11 -3.54
N GLU A 235 -8.40 0.08 -3.58
CA GLU A 235 -9.07 1.31 -3.12
C GLU A 235 -8.86 1.54 -1.61
N TYR A 236 -8.79 0.45 -0.82
CA TYR A 236 -8.59 0.51 0.64
C TYR A 236 -7.14 0.25 1.08
N LEU A 237 -6.29 -0.29 0.21
CA LEU A 237 -4.94 -0.72 0.54
C LEU A 237 -4.05 0.43 1.05
N HIS A 238 -4.30 1.65 0.59
CA HIS A 238 -3.59 2.84 1.06
C HIS A 238 -3.68 2.99 2.59
N GLU A 239 -4.87 2.83 3.15
CA GLU A 239 -5.11 2.96 4.59
C GLU A 239 -4.48 1.82 5.38
N GLU A 240 -4.49 0.61 4.84
CA GLU A 240 -3.88 -0.56 5.49
C GLU A 240 -2.35 -0.41 5.57
N ILE A 241 -1.71 0.13 4.52
CA ILE A 241 -0.27 0.43 4.53
C ILE A 241 0.06 1.65 5.41
N ALA A 242 -0.84 2.63 5.46
CA ALA A 242 -0.67 3.84 6.27
C ALA A 242 -1.03 3.63 7.75
N ARG A 243 -1.65 2.52 8.13
CA ARG A 243 -2.10 2.29 9.52
C ARG A 243 -0.92 2.40 10.50
N PRO A 244 -1.00 3.24 11.54
CA PRO A 244 -0.02 3.25 12.61
C PRO A 244 -0.16 1.96 13.41
N VAL A 245 0.90 1.15 13.46
CA VAL A 245 0.88 -0.11 14.22
C VAL A 245 1.60 0.04 15.55
N ARG A 246 1.04 -0.59 16.61
CA ARG A 246 1.53 -0.53 17.98
C ARG A 246 2.53 -1.64 18.25
N THR A 247 3.78 -1.39 17.90
CA THR A 247 5.01 -2.04 18.40
C THR A 247 4.90 -3.51 18.84
N GLY A 248 4.38 -4.39 17.99
CA GLY A 248 4.62 -5.83 18.03
C GLY A 248 5.52 -6.27 16.86
N ASP A 249 6.32 -7.33 17.04
CA ASP A 249 7.24 -7.80 15.98
C ASP A 249 6.53 -8.37 14.74
N THR A 250 5.27 -8.78 14.89
CA THR A 250 4.45 -9.36 13.81
C THR A 250 3.68 -8.33 12.98
N ASP A 251 3.61 -7.10 13.47
CA ASP A 251 2.73 -6.05 12.96
C ASP A 251 3.09 -5.54 11.55
N TYR A 252 4.36 -5.68 11.18
CA TYR A 252 4.86 -5.26 9.87
C TYR A 252 5.09 -6.42 8.90
N VAL A 253 4.81 -7.66 9.30
CA VAL A 253 5.15 -8.83 8.48
C VAL A 253 4.48 -8.77 7.11
N MET A 254 3.23 -8.32 7.05
CA MET A 254 2.50 -8.20 5.78
C MET A 254 3.13 -7.18 4.84
N THR A 255 3.43 -5.97 5.33
CA THR A 255 4.04 -4.90 4.53
C THR A 255 5.51 -5.20 4.18
N GLN A 256 6.23 -5.90 5.04
CA GLN A 256 7.58 -6.41 4.77
C GLN A 256 7.58 -7.46 3.66
N ALA A 257 6.66 -8.43 3.73
CA ALA A 257 6.53 -9.46 2.71
C ALA A 257 6.14 -8.86 1.35
N LEU A 258 5.21 -7.89 1.34
CA LEU A 258 4.86 -7.14 0.14
C LEU A 258 6.06 -6.34 -0.40
N ALA A 259 6.81 -5.67 0.47
CA ALA A 259 7.98 -4.89 0.07
C ALA A 259 9.07 -5.77 -0.54
N GLU A 260 9.33 -6.94 0.05
CA GLU A 260 10.26 -7.93 -0.48
C GLU A 260 9.78 -8.49 -1.83
N PHE A 261 8.48 -8.77 -1.97
CA PHE A 261 7.89 -9.19 -3.23
C PHE A 261 8.11 -8.15 -4.34
N ILE A 262 7.84 -6.87 -4.05
CA ILE A 262 8.08 -5.75 -5.00
C ILE A 262 9.56 -5.60 -5.33
N ARG A 263 10.45 -5.72 -4.33
CA ARG A 263 11.91 -5.60 -4.49
C ARG A 263 12.46 -6.57 -5.53
N TYR A 264 11.95 -7.80 -5.56
CA TYR A 264 12.44 -8.85 -6.45
C TYR A 264 11.63 -9.02 -7.74
N ASP A 265 10.68 -8.12 -8.03
CA ASP A 265 10.02 -8.07 -9.33
C ASP A 265 11.02 -7.69 -10.42
N LYS A 266 11.44 -8.69 -11.20
CA LYS A 266 12.39 -8.52 -12.31
C LYS A 266 11.80 -7.82 -13.53
N LYS A 267 10.48 -7.85 -13.71
CA LYS A 267 9.81 -7.23 -14.85
C LYS A 267 9.87 -5.71 -14.73
N TRP A 268 9.61 -5.19 -13.53
CA TRP A 268 9.61 -3.76 -13.27
C TRP A 268 10.90 -3.25 -12.64
N ALA A 269 11.69 -4.08 -11.96
CA ALA A 269 13.00 -3.72 -11.40
C ALA A 269 12.98 -2.38 -10.62
N PHE A 270 12.05 -2.26 -9.67
CA PHE A 270 11.87 -1.06 -8.84
C PHE A 270 13.13 -0.74 -8.03
N ASP A 271 13.47 0.55 -7.91
CA ASP A 271 14.50 1.05 -7.01
C ASP A 271 13.97 1.22 -5.57
N GLY A 272 12.65 1.22 -5.38
CA GLY A 272 12.05 1.38 -4.07
C GLY A 272 10.52 1.45 -4.07
N ILE A 273 9.99 1.81 -2.91
CA ILE A 273 8.56 2.04 -2.65
C ILE A 273 8.36 3.48 -2.15
N ALA A 274 7.29 4.13 -2.60
CA ALA A 274 6.82 5.41 -2.06
C ALA A 274 5.48 5.23 -1.33
N PHE A 275 5.32 5.87 -0.17
CA PHE A 275 4.06 5.85 0.60
C PHE A 275 3.90 7.14 1.42
N ARG A 276 2.66 7.47 1.79
CA ARG A 276 2.39 8.70 2.55
C ARG A 276 2.91 8.60 3.98
N SER A 277 3.44 9.70 4.48
CA SER A 277 3.80 9.82 5.89
C SER A 277 2.53 9.82 6.74
N VAL A 278 2.60 9.08 7.85
CA VAL A 278 1.57 9.09 8.89
C VAL A 278 1.82 10.21 9.90
N GLN A 279 3.08 10.69 9.98
CA GLN A 279 3.51 11.72 10.93
C GLN A 279 3.33 13.13 10.37
N CYS A 280 3.33 13.29 9.05
CA CYS A 280 3.25 14.58 8.38
C CYS A 280 2.22 14.51 7.25
N GLU A 281 1.14 15.28 7.39
CA GLU A 281 0.09 15.37 6.37
C GLU A 281 0.66 15.90 5.05
N GLY A 282 0.37 15.21 3.95
CA GLY A 282 0.91 15.52 2.62
C GLY A 282 2.36 15.08 2.39
N GLY A 283 3.09 14.70 3.45
CA GLY A 283 4.46 14.21 3.35
C GLY A 283 4.56 12.84 2.68
N VAL A 284 5.66 12.61 1.96
CA VAL A 284 5.92 11.32 1.28
C VAL A 284 7.24 10.73 1.74
N ASN A 285 7.20 9.46 2.10
CA ASN A 285 8.37 8.64 2.41
C ASN A 285 8.69 7.72 1.24
N TYR A 286 9.99 7.53 1.03
CA TYR A 286 10.58 6.66 0.04
C TYR A 286 11.48 5.66 0.75
N VAL A 287 11.35 4.40 0.38
CA VAL A 287 12.19 3.31 0.85
C VAL A 287 12.92 2.76 -0.35
N LEU A 288 14.24 2.90 -0.36
CA LEU A 288 15.08 2.39 -1.43
C LEU A 288 15.60 1.00 -1.13
N PHE A 289 15.59 0.19 -2.17
CA PHE A 289 16.15 -1.15 -2.18
C PHE A 289 17.63 -1.11 -2.50
N ASP A 290 18.38 -1.96 -1.80
CA ASP A 290 19.79 -2.18 -2.06
C ASP A 290 20.00 -2.76 -3.47
N ARG A 291 20.92 -2.13 -4.20
CA ARG A 291 21.34 -2.43 -5.57
C ARG A 291 22.73 -3.09 -5.62
N GLY A 292 23.34 -3.36 -4.47
CA GLY A 292 24.60 -4.07 -4.39
C GLY A 292 24.48 -5.51 -4.87
N GLU A 293 25.60 -6.07 -5.33
CA GLU A 293 25.69 -7.49 -5.64
C GLU A 293 25.52 -8.32 -4.36
N PRO A 294 24.67 -9.36 -4.34
CA PRO A 294 24.42 -10.17 -3.15
C PRO A 294 25.69 -10.74 -2.50
N GLU A 295 26.69 -11.10 -3.30
CA GLU A 295 27.97 -11.66 -2.83
C GLU A 295 28.77 -10.67 -1.99
N ALA A 296 28.59 -9.36 -2.23
CA ALA A 296 29.26 -8.31 -1.47
C ALA A 296 28.84 -8.30 0.00
N MET A 297 27.64 -8.81 0.32
CA MET A 297 27.10 -8.86 1.69
C MET A 297 27.97 -9.66 2.66
N LEU A 298 28.89 -10.51 2.17
CA LEU A 298 29.78 -11.30 3.01
C LEU A 298 30.94 -10.48 3.60
N ALA A 299 31.23 -9.29 3.06
CA ALA A 299 32.31 -8.44 3.57
C ALA A 299 31.97 -7.87 4.97
N PRO A 300 32.93 -7.81 5.93
CA PRO A 300 32.69 -7.32 7.28
C PRO A 300 32.26 -5.84 7.35
N ASP A 301 32.68 -5.04 6.38
CA ASP A 301 32.41 -3.62 6.25
C ASP A 301 31.32 -3.31 5.20
N TRP A 302 30.65 -4.34 4.70
CA TRP A 302 29.62 -4.19 3.68
C TRP A 302 28.56 -3.16 4.07
N ARG A 303 28.15 -2.38 3.08
CA ARG A 303 27.02 -1.45 3.16
C ARG A 303 26.16 -1.64 1.91
N PRO A 304 24.83 -1.52 2.05
CA PRO A 304 23.95 -1.51 0.89
C PRO A 304 24.28 -0.33 -0.02
N ALA A 305 24.18 -0.57 -1.33
CA ALA A 305 24.40 0.42 -2.37
C ALA A 305 23.06 0.94 -2.88
N PHE A 306 22.96 2.24 -3.11
CA PHE A 306 21.76 2.88 -3.63
C PHE A 306 22.15 3.85 -4.74
N HIS A 307 21.24 4.13 -5.66
CA HIS A 307 21.36 5.23 -6.60
C HIS A 307 21.07 6.60 -5.93
N LEU A 308 21.52 6.79 -4.69
CA LEU A 308 21.48 8.03 -3.91
C LEU A 308 22.88 8.34 -3.39
N ALA A 309 23.35 9.57 -3.61
CA ALA A 309 24.57 10.10 -3.01
C ALA A 309 24.21 11.18 -2.00
N ILE A 310 24.86 11.17 -0.85
CA ILE A 310 24.72 12.25 0.14
C ILE A 310 25.53 13.46 -0.33
N GLU A 311 24.95 14.65 -0.17
CA GLU A 311 25.66 15.91 -0.33
C GLU A 311 26.35 16.25 0.99
N CYS A 312 27.66 15.95 1.10
CA CYS A 312 28.39 16.10 2.37
C CYS A 312 28.34 17.50 2.98
N GLU A 313 28.25 18.54 2.14
CA GLU A 313 28.15 19.94 2.58
C GLU A 313 26.71 20.37 2.93
N ALA A 314 25.71 19.55 2.60
CA ALA A 314 24.29 19.85 2.82
C ALA A 314 23.74 19.07 4.02
N VAL A 315 24.42 19.23 5.16
CA VAL A 315 24.00 18.70 6.46
C VAL A 315 23.57 19.87 7.34
N SER A 316 22.41 19.76 7.96
CA SER A 316 21.83 20.80 8.82
C SER A 316 21.43 20.23 10.18
N MET A 317 21.50 21.06 11.20
CA MET A 317 21.12 20.73 12.57
C MET A 317 19.87 21.53 12.96
N HIS A 318 18.88 20.85 13.53
CA HIS A 318 17.59 21.41 13.92
C HIS A 318 17.35 21.10 15.39
N VAL A 319 17.05 22.12 16.19
CA VAL A 319 16.66 21.94 17.59
C VAL A 319 15.14 22.02 17.66
N ILE A 320 14.49 21.04 18.28
CA ILE A 320 13.04 20.98 18.33
C ILE A 320 12.49 21.91 19.42
N GLU A 321 11.82 22.97 19.00
CA GLU A 321 11.24 23.96 19.92
C GLU A 321 9.82 23.58 20.39
N GLY A 322 9.10 22.74 19.65
CA GLY A 322 7.73 22.37 19.99
C GLY A 322 7.17 21.24 19.12
N VAL A 323 6.17 20.53 19.66
CA VAL A 323 5.42 19.47 18.96
C VAL A 323 3.93 19.75 19.06
N ARG A 324 3.21 19.71 17.92
CA ARG A 324 1.75 19.89 17.88
C ARG A 324 1.05 18.53 17.89
N TYR A 325 0.08 18.36 18.76
CA TYR A 325 -0.76 17.16 18.83
C TYR A 325 -2.19 17.46 18.37
N SER A 326 -2.77 16.53 17.60
CA SER A 326 -4.19 16.48 17.28
C SER A 326 -4.78 15.18 17.83
N HIS A 327 -6.02 15.22 18.33
CA HIS A 327 -6.69 14.06 18.89
C HIS A 327 -8.17 14.04 18.53
N VAL A 328 -8.70 12.84 18.36
CA VAL A 328 -10.14 12.62 18.18
C VAL A 328 -10.67 12.00 19.48
N PRO A 329 -11.64 12.63 20.16
CA PRO A 329 -12.23 12.05 21.37
C PRO A 329 -13.03 10.79 21.01
N ALA A 330 -12.78 9.68 21.71
CA ALA A 330 -13.56 8.45 21.58
C ALA A 330 -14.30 8.16 22.89
N SER A 331 -15.60 7.89 22.82
CA SER A 331 -16.40 7.52 23.99
C SER A 331 -16.27 6.02 24.28
N ILE A 332 -15.98 5.66 25.54
CA ILE A 332 -16.08 4.27 26.02
C ILE A 332 -17.50 4.08 26.55
N PRO A 333 -18.34 3.19 25.96
CA PRO A 333 -19.66 2.90 26.51
C PRO A 333 -19.50 2.18 27.85
N VAL A 334 -19.79 2.88 28.94
CA VAL A 334 -19.82 2.29 30.28
C VAL A 334 -21.17 1.57 30.43
N GLN A 335 -21.17 0.24 30.44
CA GLN A 335 -22.34 -0.50 30.90
C GLN A 335 -22.49 -0.26 32.40
N ALA A 336 -23.59 0.37 32.80
CA ALA A 336 -23.97 0.46 34.21
C ALA A 336 -24.16 -0.96 34.75
N THR A 337 -23.20 -1.44 35.54
CA THR A 337 -23.35 -2.66 36.32
C THR A 337 -24.58 -2.49 37.21
N LYS A 338 -25.60 -3.33 37.00
CA LYS A 338 -26.70 -3.49 37.94
C LYS A 338 -26.07 -3.81 39.30
N SER A 339 -26.31 -2.93 40.27
CA SER A 339 -26.00 -3.17 41.68
C SER A 339 -26.66 -4.49 42.11
N TRP A 340 -25.84 -5.38 42.68
CA TRP A 340 -26.27 -6.66 43.27
C TRP A 340 -27.27 -6.45 44.40
#